data_AF-A0A961RTN9-F1
#
_entry.id   AF-A0A961RTN9-F1
#
_cell.length_a   1.000
_cell.length_b   1.000
_cell.length_c   1.000
_cell.angle_alpha   90.00
_cell.angle_beta   90.00
_cell.angle_gamma   90.00
#
_symmetry.space_group_name_H-M   'P 1'
#
loop_
_entity.id
_entity.type
_entity.pdbx_description
1 polymer ?
#
loop_
_entity_poly.entity_id
_entity_poly.type
_entity_poly.pdbx_seq_one_letter_code
_entity_poly.pdbx_strand_id
1 'polypeptide(L)'
;MSSLTLEAPKPETSLKATVVTQLNARATILGDTLNAYGMHERQIRIAQEGFAEGQICGVTIYGLNARGQVEDEAALWFDAIKRETSLSLDLSNGRSLTEAVSRQLARHIVFSAETMKRKNLNIQFAYWFPGNINHEAARARYGLVASSGYSYAPGHARRRLFQVTPGLDTGVHFAHYQARRLR
;
A
#
# COMPACT_ATOMS: atom_id res chain seq x y z
N MET A 1 -29.40 -44.57 -35.32
CA MET A 1 -29.61 -43.42 -34.42
C MET A 1 -28.24 -42.86 -34.08
N SER A 2 -27.88 -41.72 -34.65
CA SER A 2 -26.57 -41.10 -34.42
C SER A 2 -26.64 -40.21 -33.18
N SER A 3 -25.90 -40.56 -32.14
CA SER A 3 -25.76 -39.77 -30.91
C SER A 3 -24.91 -38.52 -31.20
N LEU A 4 -25.53 -37.35 -31.16
CA LEU A 4 -24.84 -36.06 -31.14
C LEU A 4 -24.23 -35.86 -29.76
N THR A 5 -22.91 -36.06 -29.66
CA THR A 5 -22.13 -35.67 -28.49
C THR A 5 -21.97 -34.16 -28.51
N LEU A 6 -22.81 -33.43 -27.76
CA LEU A 6 -22.60 -32.02 -27.46
C LEU A 6 -21.38 -31.91 -26.54
N GLU A 7 -20.22 -31.58 -27.11
CA GLU A 7 -19.07 -31.15 -26.30
C GLU A 7 -19.46 -29.89 -25.52
N ALA A 8 -19.31 -29.94 -24.20
CA ALA A 8 -19.53 -28.78 -23.35
C ALA A 8 -18.57 -27.65 -23.78
N PRO A 9 -19.04 -26.39 -23.87
CA PRO A 9 -18.18 -25.28 -24.25
C PRO A 9 -17.03 -25.18 -23.24
N LYS A 10 -15.79 -25.32 -23.73
CA LYS A 10 -14.61 -25.00 -22.93
C LYS A 10 -14.74 -23.54 -22.51
N PRO A 11 -14.66 -23.21 -21.21
CA PRO A 11 -14.66 -21.82 -20.80
C PRO A 11 -13.44 -21.15 -21.42
N GLU A 12 -13.68 -20.31 -22.44
CA GLU A 12 -12.68 -19.37 -22.91
C GLU A 12 -12.47 -18.35 -21.80
N THR A 13 -11.53 -18.63 -20.90
CA THR A 13 -10.95 -17.60 -20.03
C THR A 13 -10.11 -16.68 -20.89
N SER A 14 -10.76 -15.82 -21.68
CA SER A 14 -10.08 -14.69 -22.31
C SER A 14 -9.71 -13.71 -21.18
N LEU A 15 -8.43 -13.73 -20.81
CA LEU A 15 -7.85 -12.71 -19.94
C LEU A 15 -8.00 -11.36 -20.63
N LYS A 16 -8.94 -10.52 -20.17
CA LYS A 16 -9.09 -9.15 -20.67
C LYS A 16 -8.02 -8.27 -20.02
N ALA A 17 -6.83 -8.34 -20.59
CA ALA A 17 -5.69 -7.59 -20.08
C ALA A 17 -5.92 -6.07 -20.25
N THR A 18 -5.80 -5.34 -19.14
CA THR A 18 -5.83 -3.88 -19.11
C THR A 18 -4.40 -3.39 -18.97
N VAL A 19 -3.97 -2.51 -19.87
CA VAL A 19 -2.64 -1.92 -19.84
C VAL A 19 -2.65 -0.70 -18.92
N VAL A 20 -1.81 -0.71 -17.89
CA VAL A 20 -1.69 0.37 -16.91
C VAL A 20 -0.21 0.75 -16.77
N THR A 21 0.12 2.03 -16.66
CA THR A 21 1.50 2.44 -16.41
C THR A 21 1.94 2.03 -15.00
N GLN A 22 3.23 1.78 -14.81
CA GLN A 22 3.78 1.43 -13.50
C GLN A 22 3.54 2.57 -12.49
N LEU A 23 3.64 3.83 -12.93
CA LEU A 23 3.32 5.00 -12.12
C LEU A 23 1.88 4.97 -11.60
N ASN A 24 0.90 4.75 -12.49
CA ASN A 24 -0.52 4.72 -12.12
C ASN A 24 -0.83 3.52 -11.22
N ALA A 25 -0.21 2.38 -11.49
CA ALA A 25 -0.35 1.20 -10.65
C ALA A 25 0.15 1.46 -9.22
N ARG A 26 1.35 2.04 -9.07
CA ARG A 26 1.93 2.37 -7.77
C ARG A 26 1.14 3.43 -7.01
N ALA A 27 0.70 4.50 -7.67
CA ALA A 27 -0.17 5.50 -7.08
C ALA A 27 -1.49 4.88 -6.59
N THR A 28 -2.09 4.01 -7.39
CA THR A 28 -3.32 3.29 -7.00
C THR A 28 -3.08 2.39 -5.79
N ILE A 29 -1.99 1.63 -5.75
CA ILE A 29 -1.63 0.78 -4.60
C ILE A 29 -1.43 1.61 -3.32
N LEU A 30 -0.81 2.79 -3.42
CA LEU A 30 -0.68 3.71 -2.30
C LEU A 30 -2.07 4.16 -1.79
N GLY A 31 -2.97 4.50 -2.71
CA GLY A 31 -4.36 4.86 -2.37
C GLY A 31 -5.15 3.71 -1.74
N ASP A 32 -5.11 2.52 -2.34
CA ASP A 32 -5.74 1.29 -1.83
C ASP A 32 -5.24 0.97 -0.42
N THR A 33 -3.93 1.16 -0.19
CA THR A 33 -3.32 0.94 1.13
C THR A 33 -3.88 1.91 2.15
N LEU A 34 -3.90 3.21 1.87
CA LEU A 34 -4.47 4.21 2.78
C LEU A 34 -5.97 3.97 3.05
N ASN A 35 -6.72 3.61 2.02
CA ASN A 35 -8.13 3.25 2.13
C ASN A 35 -8.34 2.06 3.07
N ALA A 36 -7.49 1.03 3.00
CA ALA A 36 -7.56 -0.12 3.89
C ALA A 36 -7.39 0.25 5.38
N TYR A 37 -6.66 1.34 5.69
CA TYR A 37 -6.51 1.87 7.05
C TYR A 37 -7.58 2.91 7.43
N GLY A 38 -8.59 3.13 6.58
CA GLY A 38 -9.70 4.05 6.86
C GLY A 38 -9.38 5.53 6.64
N MET A 39 -8.35 5.84 5.85
CA MET A 39 -8.03 7.23 5.49
C MET A 39 -9.11 7.83 4.59
N HIS A 40 -9.38 9.12 4.77
CA HIS A 40 -10.40 9.83 4.01
C HIS A 40 -9.93 10.12 2.58
N GLU A 41 -10.90 10.34 1.67
CA GLU A 41 -10.66 10.55 0.24
C GLU A 41 -9.62 11.65 -0.05
N ARG A 42 -9.66 12.77 0.68
CA ARG A 42 -8.68 13.86 0.53
C ARG A 42 -7.25 13.39 0.80
N GLN A 43 -7.04 12.55 1.81
CA GLN A 43 -5.71 12.03 2.16
C GLN A 43 -5.22 11.07 1.08
N ILE A 44 -6.10 10.17 0.63
CA ILE A 44 -5.82 9.25 -0.48
C ILE A 44 -5.40 10.02 -1.73
N ARG A 45 -6.16 11.06 -2.09
CA ARG A 45 -5.89 11.88 -3.28
C ARG A 45 -4.55 12.60 -3.19
N ILE A 46 -4.23 13.22 -2.06
CA ILE A 46 -2.91 13.84 -1.82
C ILE A 46 -1.78 12.83 -2.03
N ALA A 47 -1.93 11.60 -1.52
CA ALA A 47 -0.92 10.57 -1.66
C ALA A 47 -0.74 10.16 -3.13
N GLN A 48 -1.83 9.98 -3.86
CA GLN A 48 -1.81 9.61 -5.29
C GLN A 48 -1.20 10.69 -6.17
N GLU A 49 -1.65 11.95 -6.00
CA GLU A 49 -1.14 13.11 -6.74
C GLU A 49 0.33 13.37 -6.39
N GLY A 50 0.67 13.39 -5.10
CA GLY A 50 2.04 13.57 -4.65
C GLY A 50 2.98 12.48 -5.12
N PHE A 51 2.51 11.24 -5.24
CA PHE A 51 3.30 10.17 -5.83
C PHE A 51 3.50 10.36 -7.33
N ALA A 52 2.44 10.68 -8.08
CA ALA A 52 2.50 10.91 -9.52
C ALA A 52 3.44 12.07 -9.88
N GLU A 53 3.56 13.07 -9.02
CA GLU A 53 4.44 14.22 -9.19
C GLU A 53 5.85 14.02 -8.61
N GLY A 54 6.15 12.83 -8.06
CA GLY A 54 7.45 12.52 -7.46
C GLY A 54 7.74 13.26 -6.16
N GLN A 55 6.72 13.82 -5.49
CA GLN A 55 6.84 14.50 -4.21
C GLN A 55 6.65 13.57 -3.01
N ILE A 56 5.94 12.46 -3.19
CA ILE A 56 5.72 11.41 -2.18
C ILE A 56 6.27 10.09 -2.72
N CYS A 57 7.00 9.32 -1.90
CA CYS A 57 7.56 8.02 -2.29
C CYS A 57 7.11 6.85 -1.42
N GLY A 58 6.21 7.09 -0.47
CA GLY A 58 5.72 6.06 0.44
C GLY A 58 4.93 6.64 1.60
N VAL A 59 4.55 5.75 2.51
CA VAL A 59 3.84 6.10 3.74
C VAL A 59 4.21 5.15 4.87
N THR A 60 4.27 5.68 6.09
CA THR A 60 4.17 4.88 7.32
C THR A 60 2.78 5.07 7.92
N ILE A 61 2.13 3.98 8.31
CA ILE A 61 0.94 3.95 9.15
C ILE A 61 1.36 3.47 10.54
N TYR A 62 0.98 4.21 11.56
CA TYR A 62 1.25 3.92 12.97
C TYR A 62 -0.05 3.55 13.67
N GLY A 63 -0.06 2.40 14.34
CA GLY A 63 -1.09 2.01 15.30
C GLY A 63 -0.64 2.41 16.70
N LEU A 64 -1.26 3.46 17.25
CA LEU A 64 -0.93 3.99 18.57
C LEU A 64 -1.86 3.43 19.64
N ASN A 65 -1.32 3.10 20.81
CA ASN A 65 -2.16 2.77 21.96
C ASN A 65 -2.73 4.01 22.65
N ALA A 66 -3.48 3.80 23.73
CA ALA A 66 -4.12 4.88 24.50
C ALA A 66 -3.13 5.89 25.11
N ARG A 67 -1.83 5.56 25.18
CA ARG A 67 -0.75 6.44 25.66
C ARG A 67 -0.05 7.18 24.52
N GLY A 68 -0.52 7.03 23.28
CA GLY A 68 0.11 7.61 22.10
C GLY A 68 1.41 6.92 21.68
N GLN A 69 1.68 5.70 22.18
CA GLN A 69 2.90 4.95 21.87
C GLN A 69 2.65 3.99 20.71
N VAL A 70 3.63 3.83 19.83
CA VAL A 70 3.55 2.90 18.69
C VAL A 70 3.52 1.47 19.22
N GLU A 71 2.44 0.73 18.92
CA GLU A 71 2.35 -0.71 19.13
C GLU A 71 2.56 -1.49 17.83
N ASP A 72 1.95 -1.03 16.75
CA ASP A 72 2.09 -1.61 15.42
C ASP A 72 2.47 -0.51 14.42
N GLU A 73 3.18 -0.88 13.37
CA GLU A 73 3.59 0.03 12.30
C GLU A 73 3.53 -0.72 10.96
N ALA A 74 3.00 -0.08 9.92
CA ALA A 74 3.06 -0.58 8.56
C ALA A 74 3.74 0.46 7.66
N ALA A 75 4.58 0.01 6.75
CA ALA A 75 5.28 0.87 5.81
C ALA A 75 5.06 0.36 4.39
N LEU A 76 4.67 1.27 3.49
CA LEU A 76 4.61 1.05 2.05
C LEU A 76 5.59 2.01 1.38
N TRP A 77 6.47 1.48 0.54
CA TRP A 77 7.41 2.29 -0.24
C TRP A 77 7.68 1.66 -1.60
N PHE A 78 8.29 2.45 -2.47
CA PHE A 78 8.54 2.06 -3.85
C PHE A 78 10.01 2.27 -4.21
N ASP A 79 10.56 1.36 -5.00
CA ASP A 79 11.86 1.56 -5.64
C ASP A 79 11.80 2.75 -6.60
N ALA A 80 12.94 3.40 -6.84
CA ALA A 80 13.01 4.46 -7.84
C ALA A 80 12.58 3.95 -9.23
N ILE A 81 11.72 4.70 -9.92
CA ILE A 81 11.37 4.40 -11.31
C ILE A 81 12.58 4.75 -12.18
N LYS A 82 13.30 3.73 -12.66
CA LYS A 82 14.44 3.91 -13.58
C LYS A 82 13.99 4.09 -15.03
N ARG A 83 12.88 3.46 -15.40
CA ARG A 83 12.26 3.52 -16.72
C ARG A 83 10.77 3.28 -16.56
N GLU A 84 9.93 4.14 -17.12
CA GLU A 84 8.49 3.92 -17.13
C GLU A 84 8.16 2.69 -17.97
N THR A 85 7.41 1.76 -17.39
CA THR A 85 6.97 0.54 -18.05
C THR A 85 5.47 0.40 -17.91
N SER A 86 4.85 -0.31 -18.84
CA SER A 86 3.44 -0.66 -18.75
C SER A 86 3.28 -2.07 -18.20
N LEU A 87 2.31 -2.24 -17.31
CA LEU A 87 1.88 -3.51 -16.76
C LEU A 87 0.63 -3.96 -17.49
N SER A 88 0.57 -5.25 -17.82
CA SER A 88 -0.61 -5.88 -18.40
C SER A 88 -1.33 -6.64 -17.29
N LEU A 89 -2.45 -6.10 -16.80
CA LEU A 89 -3.13 -6.59 -15.60
C LEU A 89 -4.53 -7.11 -15.92
N ASP A 90 -4.90 -8.22 -15.28
CA ASP A 90 -6.27 -8.73 -15.32
C ASP A 90 -7.11 -8.09 -14.22
N LEU A 91 -7.85 -7.05 -14.62
CA LEU A 91 -8.81 -6.33 -13.75
C LEU A 91 -10.24 -6.87 -13.88
N SER A 92 -10.43 -8.04 -14.51
CA SER A 92 -11.75 -8.66 -14.61
C SER A 92 -12.30 -9.05 -13.22
N ASN A 93 -13.63 -9.20 -13.15
CA ASN A 93 -14.33 -9.65 -11.94
C ASN A 93 -14.21 -8.73 -10.71
N GLY A 94 -14.00 -7.43 -10.91
CA GLY A 94 -13.99 -6.43 -9.84
C GLY A 94 -12.76 -6.49 -8.93
N ARG A 95 -11.68 -7.15 -9.35
CA ARG A 95 -10.41 -7.14 -8.60
C ARG A 95 -9.86 -5.73 -8.51
N SER A 96 -9.35 -5.36 -7.33
CA SER A 96 -8.59 -4.12 -7.18
C SER A 96 -7.28 -4.20 -7.94
N LEU A 97 -6.71 -3.05 -8.29
CA LEU A 97 -5.41 -3.01 -8.95
C LEU A 97 -4.33 -3.64 -8.08
N THR A 98 -4.38 -3.41 -6.76
CA THR A 98 -3.47 -4.05 -5.80
C THR A 98 -3.57 -5.57 -5.84
N GLU A 99 -4.78 -6.13 -5.94
CA GLU A 99 -4.97 -7.58 -6.06
C GLU A 99 -4.46 -8.13 -7.40
N ALA A 100 -4.70 -7.40 -8.49
CA ALA A 100 -4.23 -7.78 -9.83
C ALA A 100 -2.69 -7.75 -9.93
N VAL A 101 -2.04 -6.82 -9.23
CA VAL A 101 -0.57 -6.78 -9.10
C VAL A 101 -0.08 -7.89 -8.17
N SER A 102 -0.71 -8.10 -7.02
CA SER A 102 -0.37 -9.20 -6.13
C SER A 102 -1.46 -9.45 -5.10
N ARG A 103 -2.11 -10.61 -5.22
CA ARG A 103 -3.01 -11.14 -4.18
C ARG A 103 -2.34 -11.24 -2.82
N GLN A 104 -1.05 -11.57 -2.78
CA GLN A 104 -0.29 -11.64 -1.54
C GLN A 104 -0.17 -10.25 -0.90
N LEU A 105 0.16 -9.22 -1.69
CA LEU A 105 0.25 -7.85 -1.21
C LEU A 105 -1.09 -7.37 -0.64
N ALA A 106 -2.17 -7.51 -1.42
CA ALA A 106 -3.52 -7.14 -1.00
C ALA A 106 -3.92 -7.80 0.33
N ARG A 107 -3.67 -9.12 0.47
CA ARG A 107 -3.95 -9.86 1.71
C ARG A 107 -3.15 -9.33 2.91
N HIS A 108 -1.88 -9.00 2.73
CA HIS A 108 -1.03 -8.51 3.83
C HIS A 108 -1.37 -7.09 4.25
N ILE A 109 -1.77 -6.22 3.31
CA ILE A 109 -2.29 -4.89 3.62
C ILE A 109 -3.54 -5.00 4.48
N VAL A 110 -4.53 -5.80 4.04
CA VAL A 110 -5.78 -6.01 4.78
C VAL A 110 -5.51 -6.66 6.14
N PHE A 111 -4.66 -7.68 6.19
CA PHE A 111 -4.28 -8.33 7.45
C PHE A 111 -3.67 -7.34 8.44
N SER A 112 -2.79 -6.46 7.96
CA SER A 112 -2.14 -5.43 8.78
C SER A 112 -3.17 -4.43 9.34
N ALA A 113 -4.03 -3.90 8.48
CA ALA A 113 -5.09 -2.97 8.88
C ALA A 113 -6.06 -3.59 9.90
N GLU A 114 -6.55 -4.80 9.63
CA GLU A 114 -7.45 -5.54 10.54
C GLU A 114 -6.75 -5.93 11.85
N THR A 115 -5.44 -6.13 11.85
CA THR A 115 -4.69 -6.37 13.09
C THR A 115 -4.66 -5.13 13.98
N MET A 116 -4.35 -3.96 13.42
CA MET A 116 -4.37 -2.71 14.19
C MET A 116 -5.78 -2.35 14.69
N LYS A 117 -6.79 -2.56 13.85
CA LYS A 117 -8.20 -2.34 14.18
C LYS A 117 -8.67 -3.26 15.32
N ARG A 118 -8.35 -4.56 15.27
CA ARG A 118 -8.71 -5.52 16.34
C ARG A 118 -8.05 -5.19 17.67
N LYS A 119 -6.88 -4.55 17.65
CA LYS A 119 -6.18 -4.03 18.84
C LYS A 119 -6.73 -2.68 19.33
N ASN A 120 -7.72 -2.11 18.63
CA ASN A 120 -8.29 -0.79 18.91
C ASN A 120 -7.24 0.32 18.96
N LEU A 121 -6.26 0.27 18.04
CA LEU A 121 -5.21 1.27 17.95
C LEU A 121 -5.72 2.54 17.26
N ASN A 122 -5.29 3.70 17.75
CA ASN A 122 -5.48 4.97 17.07
C ASN A 122 -4.54 5.03 15.86
N ILE A 123 -5.11 5.09 14.67
CA ILE A 123 -4.36 5.08 13.43
C ILE A 123 -3.89 6.49 13.09
N GLN A 124 -2.59 6.64 12.92
CA GLN A 124 -1.94 7.84 12.40
C GLN A 124 -1.06 7.48 11.20
N PHE A 125 -0.69 8.45 10.37
CA PHE A 125 0.19 8.17 9.22
C PHE A 125 1.10 9.36 8.91
N ALA A 126 2.17 9.07 8.17
CA ALA A 126 3.11 10.07 7.67
C ALA A 126 3.57 9.72 6.25
N TYR A 127 3.45 10.68 5.33
CA TYR A 127 4.01 10.55 3.98
C TYR A 127 5.52 10.65 3.98
N TRP A 128 6.15 9.90 3.08
CA TRP A 128 7.59 9.94 2.87
C TRP A 128 7.88 10.84 1.67
N PHE A 129 8.80 11.78 1.88
CA PHE A 129 9.26 12.70 0.85
C PHE A 129 10.66 12.26 0.40
N PRO A 130 10.93 12.17 -0.91
CA PRO A 130 12.28 11.90 -1.42
C PRO A 130 13.32 12.88 -0.86
N GLY A 131 14.56 12.43 -0.66
CA GLY A 131 15.61 13.27 -0.09
C GLY A 131 16.07 14.43 -0.97
N ASN A 132 15.71 14.41 -2.25
CA ASN A 132 16.13 15.38 -3.28
C ASN A 132 15.09 16.48 -3.55
N ILE A 133 14.03 16.60 -2.75
CA ILE A 133 12.98 17.62 -2.93
C ILE A 133 12.90 18.58 -1.74
N ASN A 134 12.31 19.76 -1.96
CA ASN A 134 12.01 20.70 -0.87
C ASN A 134 10.77 20.22 -0.10
N HIS A 135 10.99 19.63 1.08
CA HIS A 135 9.92 19.04 1.91
C HIS A 135 8.93 20.08 2.41
N GLU A 136 9.39 21.28 2.73
CA GLU A 136 8.53 22.36 3.22
C GLU A 136 7.58 22.85 2.11
N ALA A 137 8.11 23.08 0.92
CA ALA A 137 7.30 23.48 -0.24
C ALA A 137 6.27 22.39 -0.62
N ALA A 138 6.67 21.12 -0.62
CA ALA A 138 5.77 20.01 -0.89
C ALA A 138 4.66 19.90 0.18
N ARG A 139 5.00 20.06 1.46
CA ARG A 139 4.00 20.08 2.55
C ARG A 139 3.03 21.26 2.41
N ALA A 140 3.54 22.46 2.16
CA ALA A 140 2.74 23.66 1.98
C ALA A 140 1.74 23.49 0.82
N ARG A 141 2.20 22.93 -0.30
CA ARG A 141 1.36 22.66 -1.48
C ARG A 141 0.14 21.80 -1.17
N TYR A 142 0.31 20.76 -0.36
CA TYR A 142 -0.79 19.86 0.01
C TYR A 142 -1.47 20.22 1.33
N GLY A 143 -1.09 21.34 1.96
CA GLY A 143 -1.62 21.76 3.27
C GLY A 143 -1.30 20.76 4.39
N LEU A 144 -0.13 20.13 4.34
CA LEU A 144 0.31 19.11 5.29
C LEU A 144 1.07 19.76 6.45
N VAL A 145 0.73 19.35 7.67
CA VAL A 145 1.49 19.72 8.87
C VAL A 145 2.62 18.72 9.07
N ALA A 146 3.77 19.17 9.58
CA ALA A 146 4.84 18.27 9.96
C ALA A 146 4.33 17.29 11.04
N SER A 147 4.48 15.98 10.81
CA SER A 147 4.17 14.97 11.82
C SER A 147 5.09 15.18 13.02
N SER A 148 4.52 15.25 14.23
CA SER A 148 5.28 14.90 15.42
C SER A 148 5.67 13.43 15.29
N GLY A 149 6.95 13.10 15.46
CA GLY A 149 7.40 11.72 15.33
C GLY A 149 6.68 10.82 16.35
N TYR A 150 6.15 9.69 15.91
CA TYR A 150 5.59 8.69 16.82
C TYR A 150 6.71 7.78 17.32
N SER A 151 6.69 7.48 18.62
CA SER A 151 7.74 6.71 19.27
C SER A 151 7.21 5.42 19.88
N TYR A 152 8.05 4.39 19.83
CA TYR A 152 7.85 3.18 20.61
C TYR A 152 8.00 3.49 22.10
N ALA A 153 7.31 2.72 22.94
CA ALA A 153 7.48 2.84 24.38
C ALA A 153 8.96 2.61 24.80
N PRO A 154 9.45 3.26 25.87
CA PRO A 154 10.77 2.98 26.40
C PRO A 154 10.99 1.47 26.64
N GLY A 155 12.18 0.97 26.33
CA GLY A 155 12.50 -0.46 26.42
C GLY A 155 11.82 -1.33 25.37
N HIS A 156 11.20 -0.76 24.33
CA HIS A 156 10.69 -1.48 23.17
C HIS A 156 11.50 -1.15 21.92
N ALA A 157 11.63 -2.14 21.04
CA ALA A 157 12.21 -2.00 19.72
C ALA A 157 11.24 -2.45 18.63
N ARG A 158 11.46 -1.92 17.43
CA ARG A 158 10.73 -2.29 16.21
C ARG A 158 11.11 -3.71 15.79
N ARG A 159 10.14 -4.63 15.74
CA ARG A 159 10.32 -5.98 15.19
C ARG A 159 9.50 -6.12 13.91
N ARG A 160 10.15 -6.46 12.80
CA ARG A 160 9.46 -6.79 11.55
C ARG A 160 8.73 -8.13 11.70
N LEU A 161 7.42 -8.15 11.46
CA LEU A 161 6.63 -9.38 11.43
C LEU A 161 6.68 -10.03 10.04
N PHE A 162 6.50 -9.22 9.00
CA PHE A 162 6.63 -9.66 7.61
C PHE A 162 7.03 -8.52 6.69
N GLN A 163 7.49 -8.87 5.50
CA GLN A 163 7.68 -7.98 4.37
C GLN A 163 7.24 -8.70 3.10
N VAL A 164 6.57 -7.97 2.22
CA VAL A 164 6.08 -8.44 0.93
C VAL A 164 6.65 -7.56 -0.15
N THR A 165 7.22 -8.22 -1.15
CA THR A 165 7.60 -7.62 -2.44
C THR A 165 6.87 -8.43 -3.51
N PRO A 166 5.94 -7.83 -4.28
CA PRO A 166 5.25 -8.51 -5.37
C PRO A 166 6.21 -9.16 -6.36
N GLY A 167 5.81 -10.30 -6.93
CA GLY A 167 6.60 -10.99 -7.95
C GLY A 167 6.61 -10.27 -9.32
N LEU A 168 5.61 -9.43 -9.58
CA LEU A 168 5.64 -8.48 -10.71
C LEU A 168 6.59 -7.33 -10.38
N ASP A 169 7.43 -6.95 -11.34
CA ASP A 169 8.37 -5.83 -11.23
C ASP A 169 7.64 -4.48 -11.15
N THR A 170 7.06 -4.26 -9.98
CA THR A 170 6.33 -3.05 -9.62
C THR A 170 7.13 -2.20 -8.66
N GLY A 171 8.30 -2.67 -8.19
CA GLY A 171 9.14 -2.00 -7.18
C GLY A 171 8.42 -1.72 -5.87
N VAL A 172 7.27 -2.36 -5.60
CA VAL A 172 6.46 -2.13 -4.40
C VAL A 172 7.04 -2.94 -3.24
N HIS A 173 7.13 -2.32 -2.08
CA HIS A 173 7.48 -3.00 -0.84
C HIS A 173 6.48 -2.63 0.23
N PHE A 174 6.00 -3.64 0.95
CA PHE A 174 5.13 -3.46 2.10
C PHE A 174 5.66 -4.26 3.28
N ALA A 175 5.74 -3.65 4.46
CA ALA A 175 6.17 -4.33 5.67
C ALA A 175 5.30 -3.95 6.85
N HIS A 176 5.13 -4.91 7.77
CA HIS A 176 4.47 -4.69 9.06
C HIS A 176 5.44 -4.99 10.19
N TYR A 177 5.40 -4.15 11.21
CA TYR A 177 6.25 -4.18 12.38
C TYR A 177 5.39 -4.09 13.63
N GLN A 178 5.93 -4.61 14.72
CA GLN A 178 5.32 -4.57 16.02
C GLN A 178 6.35 -4.19 17.08
N ALA A 179 5.89 -3.47 18.11
CA ALA A 179 6.66 -3.19 19.30
C ALA A 179 7.03 -4.50 20.01
N ARG A 180 8.32 -4.68 20.28
CA ARG A 180 8.86 -5.82 21.02
C ARG A 180 9.64 -5.31 22.21
N ARG A 181 9.29 -5.76 23.41
CA ARG A 181 10.07 -5.49 24.62
C ARG A 181 11.49 -6.06 24.49
N LEU A 182 12.48 -5.22 24.75
CA LEU A 182 13.88 -5.58 24.87
C LEU A 182 14.06 -6.37 26.18
N ARG A 183 14.77 -7.49 26.10
CA ARG A 183 15.12 -8.32 27.26
C ARG A 183 16.50 -7.94 27.74
#